data_AF-T1EL24-F1
#
_entry.id   AF-T1EL24-F1
#
_cell.length_a   1.000
_cell.length_b   1.000
_cell.length_c   1.000
_cell.angle_alpha   90.00
_cell.angle_beta   90.00
_cell.angle_gamma   90.00
#
_symmetry.space_group_name_H-M   'P 1'
#
loop_
_entity.id
_entity.type
_entity.pdbx_description
1 polymer ?
#
loop_
_entity_poly.entity_id
_entity_poly.type
_entity_poly.pdbx_seq_one_letter_code
_entity_poly.pdbx_strand_id
1 'polypeptide(L)'
;DVLAVTRRDAFGELLSSINIVLTIPVATASNERMFSTLSRVKNYLRSSCGDERLSDLLVLSCLTEDAKNINLWEVVTEFAKMKPRR
;
A
#
# COMPACT_ATOMS: atom_id res chain seq x y z
N ASP A 1 -33.28 -15.85 7.16
CA ASP A 1 -32.22 -15.05 7.80
C ASP A 1 -31.78 -15.43 9.20
N VAL A 2 -32.57 -16.15 10.01
CA VAL A 2 -32.13 -16.64 11.34
C VAL A 2 -30.93 -17.60 11.28
N LEU A 3 -30.86 -18.48 10.27
CA LEU A 3 -29.76 -19.45 10.11
C LEU A 3 -28.39 -18.81 9.76
N ALA A 4 -28.38 -17.61 9.17
CA ALA A 4 -27.14 -16.91 8.82
C ALA A 4 -26.55 -16.16 10.03
N VAL A 5 -27.42 -15.68 10.93
CA VAL A 5 -27.05 -15.02 12.18
C VAL A 5 -26.50 -16.06 13.16
N THR A 6 -27.21 -17.17 13.38
CA THR A 6 -26.75 -18.25 14.29
C THR A 6 -25.41 -18.86 13.87
N ARG A 7 -25.09 -18.88 12.56
CA ARG A 7 -23.80 -19.37 12.04
C ARG A 7 -22.63 -18.45 12.37
N ARG A 8 -22.85 -17.13 12.40
CA ARG A 8 -21.81 -16.17 12.81
C ARG A 8 -21.58 -16.22 14.31
N ASP A 9 -22.63 -16.41 15.10
CA ASP A 9 -22.52 -16.49 16.56
C ASP A 9 -21.89 -17.81 17.03
N ALA A 10 -22.20 -18.93 16.36
CA ALA A 10 -21.65 -20.25 16.71
C ALA A 10 -20.19 -20.47 16.23
N PHE A 11 -19.75 -19.78 15.18
CA PHE A 11 -18.43 -19.98 14.56
C PHE A 11 -17.63 -18.68 14.39
N GLY A 12 -17.93 -17.63 15.16
CA GLY A 12 -17.28 -16.33 15.03
C GLY A 12 -15.75 -16.40 15.17
N GLU A 13 -15.26 -17.16 16.15
CA GLU A 13 -13.82 -17.35 16.37
C GLU A 13 -13.16 -18.17 15.24
N LEU A 14 -13.85 -19.18 14.71
CA LEU A 14 -13.38 -19.98 13.59
C LEU A 14 -13.29 -19.15 12.31
N LEU A 15 -14.31 -18.32 12.03
CA LEU A 15 -14.32 -17.42 10.88
C LEU A 15 -13.24 -16.36 10.99
N SER A 16 -13.01 -15.80 12.18
CA SER A 16 -11.90 -14.87 12.44
C SER A 16 -10.54 -15.53 12.17
N SER A 17 -10.34 -16.75 12.65
CA SER A 17 -9.12 -17.52 12.44
C SER A 17 -8.87 -17.83 10.96
N ILE A 18 -9.91 -18.23 10.22
CA ILE A 18 -9.84 -18.47 8.78
C ILE A 18 -9.49 -17.18 8.03
N ASN A 19 -10.09 -16.04 8.39
CA ASN A 19 -9.77 -14.76 7.77
C ASN A 19 -8.30 -14.38 7.97
N ILE A 20 -7.75 -14.56 9.18
CA ILE A 20 -6.34 -14.30 9.45
C ILE A 20 -5.47 -15.21 8.59
N VAL A 21 -5.75 -16.52 8.57
CA VAL A 21 -5.01 -17.50 7.77
C VAL A 21 -5.11 -17.23 6.27
N LEU A 22 -6.23 -16.70 5.77
CA LEU A 22 -6.39 -16.34 4.36
C LEU A 22 -5.66 -15.04 4.00
N THR A 23 -5.50 -14.12 4.96
CA THR A 23 -4.81 -12.85 4.77
C THR A 23 -3.29 -13.01 4.79
N ILE A 24 -2.75 -13.95 5.56
CA ILE A 24 -1.30 -14.25 5.65
C ILE A 24 -0.66 -14.58 4.28
N PRO A 25 -1.16 -15.55 3.48
CA PRO A 25 -0.56 -15.92 2.19
C PRO A 25 -0.72 -14.83 1.13
N VAL A 26 -1.79 -14.03 1.22
CA VAL A 26 -1.95 -12.82 0.41
C VAL A 26 -0.92 -11.76 0.81
N ALA A 27 -0.66 -11.59 2.10
CA ALA A 27 0.32 -10.64 2.60
C ALA A 27 1.76 -11.04 2.23
N THR A 28 2.12 -12.33 2.26
CA THR A 28 3.47 -12.77 1.86
C THR A 28 3.74 -12.48 0.38
N ALA A 29 2.81 -12.81 -0.51
CA ALA A 29 2.95 -12.49 -1.94
C ALA A 29 2.97 -10.98 -2.21
N SER A 30 2.15 -10.21 -1.49
CA SER A 30 2.13 -8.74 -1.59
C SER A 30 3.45 -8.12 -1.11
N ASN A 31 4.00 -8.62 0.00
CA ASN A 31 5.27 -8.16 0.55
C ASN A 31 6.44 -8.52 -0.37
N GLU A 32 6.49 -9.74 -0.93
CA GLU A 32 7.50 -10.12 -1.92
C GLU A 32 7.45 -9.24 -3.17
N ARG A 33 6.23 -8.94 -3.66
CA ARG A 33 6.01 -7.98 -4.75
C ARG A 33 6.52 -6.59 -4.38
N MET A 34 6.27 -6.13 -3.14
CA MET A 34 6.75 -4.85 -2.64
C MET A 34 8.29 -4.81 -2.55
N PHE A 35 8.94 -5.85 -2.03
CA PHE A 35 10.40 -5.96 -1.98
C PHE A 35 11.05 -6.03 -3.36
N SER A 36 10.43 -6.75 -4.30
CA SER A 36 10.86 -6.76 -5.70
C SER A 36 10.78 -5.36 -6.33
N THR A 37 9.68 -4.64 -6.05
CA THR A 37 9.48 -3.26 -6.51
C THR A 37 10.50 -2.31 -5.89
N LEU A 38 10.76 -2.44 -4.59
CA LEU A 38 11.79 -1.70 -3.86
C LEU A 38 13.18 -1.88 -4.49
N SER A 39 13.57 -3.13 -4.76
CA SER A 39 14.84 -3.42 -5.43
C SER A 39 14.91 -2.74 -6.80
N ARG A 40 13.83 -2.77 -7.59
CA ARG A 40 13.78 -2.07 -8.89
C ARG A 40 13.93 -0.56 -8.76
N VAL A 41 13.21 0.06 -7.81
CA VAL A 41 13.28 1.51 -7.55
C VAL A 41 14.68 1.91 -7.08
N LYS A 42 15.26 1.16 -6.14
CA LYS A 42 16.61 1.43 -5.61
C LYS A 42 17.68 1.30 -6.70
N ASN A 43 17.57 0.30 -7.57
CA ASN A 43 18.47 0.11 -8.70
C ASN A 43 18.34 1.24 -9.73
N TYR A 44 17.10 1.63 -10.08
CA TYR A 44 16.84 2.73 -11.00
C TYR A 44 17.40 4.07 -10.47
N LEU A 45 17.21 4.34 -9.18
CA LEU A 45 17.69 5.55 -8.51
C LEU A 45 19.16 5.48 -8.05
N ARG A 46 19.90 4.41 -8.42
CA ARG A 46 21.30 4.15 -8.01
C ARG A 46 21.55 4.37 -6.51
N SER A 47 20.63 3.90 -5.67
CA SER A 47 20.64 4.05 -4.21
C SER A 47 20.84 5.47 -3.64
N SER A 48 20.73 6.53 -4.46
CA SER A 48 20.93 7.92 -4.03
C SER A 48 19.71 8.52 -3.31
N CYS A 49 18.64 7.73 -3.15
CA CYS A 49 17.41 8.14 -2.50
C CYS A 49 17.50 7.84 -1.00
N GLY A 50 17.33 8.85 -0.14
CA GLY A 50 17.19 8.64 1.30
C GLY A 50 15.94 7.84 1.65
N ASP A 51 15.94 7.22 2.84
CA ASP A 51 14.91 6.27 3.27
C ASP A 51 13.50 6.88 3.29
N GLU A 52 13.37 8.14 3.69
CA GLU A 52 12.08 8.85 3.74
C GLU A 52 11.46 8.99 2.35
N ARG A 53 12.22 9.53 1.39
CA ARG A 53 11.78 9.67 -0.01
C ARG A 53 11.54 8.31 -0.67
N LEU A 54 12.31 7.28 -0.30
CA LEU A 54 12.13 5.92 -0.81
C LEU A 54 10.83 5.31 -0.30
N SER A 55 10.49 5.54 0.97
CA SER A 55 9.22 5.11 1.57
C SER A 55 8.04 5.76 0.87
N ASP A 56 8.08 7.08 0.64
CA ASP A 56 7.02 7.81 -0.08
C ASP A 56 6.82 7.28 -1.51
N LEU A 57 7.92 6.98 -2.21
CA LEU A 57 7.89 6.39 -3.56
C LEU A 57 7.30 4.98 -3.57
N LEU A 58 7.55 4.18 -2.53
CA LEU A 58 6.98 2.84 -2.40
C LEU A 58 5.47 2.90 -2.15
N VAL A 59 5.01 3.83 -1.31
CA VAL A 59 3.58 4.07 -1.09
C VAL A 59 2.90 4.43 -2.41
N LEU A 60 3.48 5.36 -3.17
CA LEU A 60 2.96 5.73 -4.49
C LEU A 60 2.96 4.55 -5.48
N SER A 61 3.99 3.70 -5.42
CA SER A 61 4.09 2.50 -6.28
C SER A 61 3.09 1.41 -5.88
N CYS A 62 2.76 1.27 -4.61
CA CYS A 62 1.75 0.33 -4.13
C CYS A 62 0.34 0.81 -4.52
N LEU A 63 0.09 2.10 -4.35
CA LEU A 63 -1.17 2.76 -4.67
C LEU A 63 -1.20 3.28 -6.11
N THR A 64 -0.52 2.60 -7.06
CA THR A 64 -0.36 3.11 -8.44
C THR A 64 -1.71 3.39 -9.12
N GLU A 65 -2.74 2.57 -8.87
CA GLU A 65 -4.07 2.80 -9.46
C GLU A 65 -4.73 4.07 -8.92
N ASP A 66 -4.61 4.34 -7.62
CA ASP A 66 -5.11 5.58 -7.02
C ASP A 66 -4.24 6.78 -7.41
N ALA A 67 -2.92 6.60 -7.48
CA ALA A 67 -1.95 7.61 -7.87
C ALA A 67 -2.17 8.11 -9.31
N LYS A 68 -2.65 7.25 -10.22
CA LYS A 68 -3.04 7.65 -11.59
C LYS A 68 -4.23 8.60 -11.61
N ASN A 69 -5.10 8.52 -10.61
CA ASN A 69 -6.29 9.36 -10.49
C ASN A 69 -5.98 10.72 -9.83
N ILE A 70 -4.76 10.91 -9.32
CA ILE A 70 -4.32 12.17 -8.72
C ILE A 70 -4.05 13.19 -9.83
N ASN A 71 -4.61 14.40 -9.68
CA ASN A 71 -4.32 15.50 -10.58
C ASN A 71 -2.92 16.08 -10.31
N LEU A 72 -1.95 15.69 -11.14
CA LEU A 72 -0.57 16.17 -11.06
C LEU A 72 -0.45 17.70 -11.11
N TRP A 73 -1.32 18.40 -11.86
CA TRP A 73 -1.27 19.86 -11.95
C TRP A 73 -1.66 20.54 -10.65
N GLU A 74 -2.64 19.98 -9.94
CA GLU A 74 -3.03 20.45 -8.61
C GLU A 74 -1.91 20.23 -7.61
N VAL A 75 -1.29 19.05 -7.62
CA VAL A 75 -0.14 18.73 -6.75
C VAL A 75 1.02 19.69 -6.99
N VAL A 76 1.38 19.95 -8.25
CA VAL A 76 2.45 20.91 -8.60
C VAL A 76 2.09 22.32 -8.15
N THR A 77 0.83 22.72 -8.30
CA THR A 77 0.36 24.05 -7.90
C THR A 77 0.42 24.22 -6.38
N GLU A 78 -0.04 23.23 -5.61
CA GLU A 78 0.06 23.24 -4.15
C GLU A 78 1.51 23.20 -3.66
N PHE A 79 2.35 22.41 -4.33
CA PHE A 79 3.78 22.36 -4.03
C PHE A 79 4.47 23.70 -4.31
N ALA A 80 4.10 24.39 -5.38
CA ALA A 80 4.59 25.74 -5.70
C ALA A 80 4.08 26.79 -4.71
N LYS A 81 2.87 26.62 -4.16
CA LYS A 81 2.32 27.47 -3.09
C LYS A 81 3.02 27.24 -1.74
N MET A 82 3.56 26.06 -1.47
CA MET A 82 4.35 25.72 -0.28
C MET A 82 5.73 26.43 -0.23
N LYS A 83 5.77 27.77 -0.33
CA LYS A 83 6.93 28.69 -0.20
C LYS A 83 8.18 28.36 -1.05
N PRO A 84 9.06 29.35 -1.33
CA PRO A 84 10.22 29.13 -2.19
C PRO A 84 11.26 28.32 -1.43
N ARG A 85 11.74 27.23 -2.03
CA ARG A 85 12.92 26.51 -1.54
C ARG A 85 14.16 27.33 -1.86
N ARG A 86 14.96 27.60 -0.82
CA ARG A 86 16.39 27.87 -0.96
C ARG A 86 17.08 26.69 -1.64
#